data_AF-A0A5D3YLF9-F1
#
_entry.id   AF-A0A5D3YLF9-F1
#
_cell.length_a   1.000
_cell.length_b   1.000
_cell.length_c   1.000
_cell.angle_alpha   90.00
_cell.angle_beta   90.00
_cell.angle_gamma   90.00
#
_symmetry.space_group_name_H-M   'P 1'
#
loop_
_entity.id
_entity.type
_entity.pdbx_description
1 polymer ?
#
loop_
_entity_poly.entity_id
_entity_poly.type
_entity_poly.pdbx_seq_one_letter_code
_entity_poly.pdbx_strand_id
1 'polypeptide(L)'
;MTENQNKELAGIQYVGISGGTNDCKEAVLRIIQSNTSINHVWILSNDNHHALLLDIGVGDFLAVKSGFASDYRGGGATAFSFILALLDKLEIDVSEISVSEDFLSRLDASALTKDDIERIEKSESAQAVNWGDYVLKEHLDLDLNKTLNQKIAPILPLGLIEPRLLDLASKFRESPNEQIFQGYKRLEDVVRERTGIEEHGSKLFSKSFLEEDSVLYWPDINTAEQKGRAQIFVGVYMAFRNPKAHREQRQSLSDQISEFLLLNKLFQLEAESDLRKNND
;
A
#
# COMPACT_ATOMS: atom_id res chain seq x y z
N MET A 1 -9.30 37.43 -38.39
CA MET A 1 -9.89 36.08 -38.20
C MET A 1 -9.44 35.60 -36.84
N THR A 2 -10.40 35.20 -36.01
CA THR A 2 -10.31 35.07 -34.55
C THR A 2 -9.51 33.83 -34.12
N GLU A 3 -8.25 34.02 -33.74
CA GLU A 3 -7.45 33.07 -32.96
C GLU A 3 -7.89 33.13 -31.50
N ASN A 4 -8.97 32.44 -31.17
CA ASN A 4 -9.23 32.04 -29.79
C ASN A 4 -10.11 30.78 -29.82
N GLN A 5 -9.59 29.70 -30.39
CA GLN A 5 -10.06 28.37 -30.00
C GLN A 5 -9.59 28.19 -28.56
N ASN A 6 -10.52 28.40 -27.63
CA ASN A 6 -10.36 28.02 -26.23
C ASN A 6 -9.96 26.55 -26.22
N LYS A 7 -8.67 26.24 -26.08
CA LYS A 7 -8.23 24.86 -25.96
C LYS A 7 -8.77 24.32 -24.65
N GLU A 8 -9.74 23.43 -24.76
CA GLU A 8 -10.38 22.85 -23.59
C GLU A 8 -9.34 22.03 -22.81
N LEU A 9 -9.22 22.31 -21.51
CA LEU A 9 -8.33 21.55 -20.64
C LEU A 9 -8.80 20.09 -20.55
N ALA A 10 -7.85 19.17 -20.41
CA ALA A 10 -8.13 17.74 -20.36
C ALA A 10 -8.92 17.32 -19.11
N GLY A 11 -8.85 18.11 -18.03
CA GLY A 11 -9.57 17.80 -16.78
C GLY A 11 -8.98 16.61 -16.01
N ILE A 12 -7.68 16.34 -16.18
CA ILE A 12 -6.99 15.19 -15.58
C ILE A 12 -6.32 15.54 -14.25
N GLN A 13 -5.92 14.52 -13.48
CA GLN A 13 -5.15 14.73 -12.25
C GLN A 13 -3.66 14.98 -12.55
N TYR A 14 -3.05 15.88 -11.79
CA TYR A 14 -1.60 16.13 -11.83
C TYR A 14 -0.98 15.89 -10.46
N VAL A 15 0.14 15.16 -10.43
CA VAL A 15 0.87 14.84 -9.20
C VAL A 15 2.38 15.04 -9.38
N GLY A 16 3.09 15.09 -8.26
CA GLY A 16 4.52 15.39 -8.23
C GLY A 16 4.82 16.87 -8.46
N ILE A 17 6.11 17.21 -8.43
CA ILE A 17 6.62 18.57 -8.61
C ILE A 17 7.61 18.51 -9.78
N SER A 18 7.48 19.40 -10.77
CA SER A 18 8.44 19.51 -11.87
C SER A 18 9.84 19.79 -11.33
N GLY A 19 10.85 19.05 -11.80
CA GLY A 19 12.20 19.03 -11.25
C GLY A 19 12.35 18.38 -9.86
N GLY A 20 11.25 18.01 -9.20
CA GLY A 20 11.21 17.35 -7.90
C GLY A 20 11.20 15.83 -8.01
N THR A 21 12.36 15.22 -8.23
CA THR A 21 12.46 13.76 -8.44
C THR A 21 11.83 12.93 -7.32
N ASN A 22 12.07 13.29 -6.05
CA ASN A 22 11.50 12.52 -4.95
C ASN A 22 9.98 12.68 -4.89
N ASP A 23 9.44 13.88 -5.13
CA ASP A 23 8.00 14.12 -5.15
C ASP A 23 7.31 13.31 -6.25
N CYS A 24 7.90 13.25 -7.46
CA CYS A 24 7.38 12.44 -8.55
C CYS A 24 7.48 10.94 -8.25
N LYS A 25 8.62 10.47 -7.69
CA LYS A 25 8.79 9.07 -7.28
C LYS A 25 7.75 8.67 -6.22
N GLU A 26 7.59 9.46 -5.16
CA GLU A 26 6.60 9.18 -4.11
C GLU A 26 5.17 9.23 -4.63
N ALA A 27 4.87 10.10 -5.60
CA ALA A 27 3.57 10.13 -6.25
C ALA A 27 3.26 8.82 -6.99
N VAL A 28 4.21 8.31 -7.78
CA VAL A 28 4.05 7.00 -8.46
C VAL A 28 3.86 5.87 -7.45
N LEU A 29 4.70 5.82 -6.40
CA LEU A 29 4.61 4.78 -5.37
C LEU A 29 3.24 4.79 -4.67
N ARG A 30 2.68 5.96 -4.35
CA ARG A 30 1.36 6.05 -3.73
C ARG A 30 0.25 5.51 -4.61
N ILE A 31 0.34 5.72 -5.93
CA ILE A 31 -0.66 5.20 -6.88
C ILE A 31 -0.54 3.68 -6.96
N ILE A 32 0.67 3.15 -7.10
CA ILE A 32 0.94 1.69 -7.11
C ILE A 32 0.43 1.02 -5.82
N GLN A 33 0.58 1.67 -4.66
CA GLN A 33 0.11 1.14 -3.38
C GLN A 33 -1.40 1.33 -3.12
N SER A 34 -2.09 2.08 -3.99
CA SER A 34 -3.52 2.31 -3.86
C SER A 34 -4.33 1.18 -4.51
N ASN A 35 -5.65 1.23 -4.36
CA ASN A 35 -6.56 0.32 -5.07
C ASN A 35 -6.87 0.79 -6.51
N THR A 36 -5.99 1.61 -7.10
CA THR A 36 -6.16 2.16 -8.46
C THR A 36 -5.51 1.21 -9.45
N SER A 37 -6.26 0.74 -10.44
CA SER A 37 -5.71 -0.01 -11.58
C SER A 37 -4.88 0.93 -12.46
N ILE A 38 -3.70 0.49 -12.87
CA ILE A 38 -2.91 1.16 -13.91
C ILE A 38 -2.93 0.25 -15.13
N ASN A 39 -3.63 0.66 -16.19
CA ASN A 39 -3.74 -0.15 -17.40
C ASN A 39 -2.51 0.03 -18.28
N HIS A 40 -2.02 1.27 -18.37
CA HIS A 40 -0.92 1.65 -19.24
C HIS A 40 -0.18 2.88 -18.71
N VAL A 41 1.12 2.96 -19.01
CA VAL A 41 1.96 4.11 -18.70
C VAL A 41 2.65 4.62 -19.97
N TRP A 42 2.43 5.90 -20.31
CA TRP A 42 3.23 6.60 -21.28
C TRP A 42 4.36 7.37 -20.60
N ILE A 43 5.59 7.07 -20.98
CA ILE A 43 6.75 7.92 -20.72
C ILE A 43 6.70 9.05 -21.74
N LEU A 44 6.65 10.29 -21.24
CA LEU A 44 6.62 11.49 -22.06
C LEU A 44 8.00 12.15 -22.00
N SER A 45 8.77 11.98 -23.07
CA SER A 45 10.20 12.33 -23.11
C SER A 45 10.47 13.56 -23.97
N ASN A 46 11.23 14.50 -23.43
CA ASN A 46 11.87 15.57 -24.19
C ASN A 46 13.33 15.64 -23.76
N ASP A 47 14.24 15.37 -24.69
CA ASP A 47 15.67 15.19 -24.40
C ASP A 47 15.89 14.23 -23.22
N ASN A 48 16.48 14.71 -22.13
CA ASN A 48 16.77 13.90 -20.94
C ASN A 48 15.74 14.06 -19.83
N HIS A 49 14.59 14.71 -20.09
CA HIS A 49 13.54 14.96 -19.11
C HIS A 49 12.33 14.09 -19.37
N HIS A 50 11.83 13.44 -18.32
CA HIS A 50 10.71 12.50 -18.43
C HIS A 50 9.60 12.83 -17.45
N ALA A 51 8.38 12.81 -17.98
CA ALA A 51 7.12 12.79 -17.24
C ALA A 51 6.41 11.45 -17.50
N LEU A 52 5.38 11.14 -16.70
CA LEU A 52 4.57 9.94 -16.90
C LEU A 52 3.10 10.34 -17.08
N LEU A 53 2.40 9.68 -17.98
CA LEU A 53 0.94 9.70 -18.06
C LEU A 53 0.44 8.27 -17.79
N LEU A 54 -0.44 8.12 -16.82
CA LEU A 54 -1.00 6.84 -16.41
C LEU A 54 -2.47 6.80 -16.87
N ASP A 55 -2.86 5.75 -17.60
CA ASP A 55 -4.27 5.37 -17.75
C ASP A 55 -4.69 4.60 -16.50
N ILE A 56 -5.59 5.20 -15.72
CA ILE A 56 -6.10 4.63 -14.47
C ILE A 56 -7.50 4.02 -14.59
N GLY A 57 -8.01 3.88 -15.82
CA GLY A 57 -9.31 3.28 -16.14
C GLY A 57 -10.46 4.29 -16.30
N VAL A 58 -11.53 3.84 -16.98
CA VAL A 58 -12.77 4.62 -17.25
C VAL A 58 -12.52 5.98 -17.95
N GLY A 59 -11.43 6.09 -18.72
CA GLY A 59 -11.07 7.32 -19.44
C GLY A 59 -10.42 8.39 -18.55
N ASP A 60 -10.05 8.04 -17.33
CA ASP A 60 -9.33 8.92 -16.42
C ASP A 60 -7.82 8.77 -16.61
N PHE A 61 -7.14 9.89 -16.80
CA PHE A 61 -5.69 9.95 -16.85
C PHE A 61 -5.13 10.64 -15.61
N LEU A 62 -3.91 10.25 -15.25
CA LEU A 62 -3.12 10.90 -14.22
C LEU A 62 -1.73 11.22 -14.76
N ALA A 63 -1.34 12.49 -14.71
CA ALA A 63 -0.02 12.94 -15.11
C ALA A 63 0.90 13.12 -13.90
N VAL A 64 2.07 12.49 -13.95
CA VAL A 64 3.20 12.76 -13.06
C VAL A 64 4.12 13.76 -13.76
N LYS A 65 4.40 14.89 -13.10
CA LYS A 65 5.23 15.97 -13.64
C LYS A 65 6.65 15.54 -14.00
N SER A 66 7.37 16.39 -14.75
CA SER A 66 8.74 16.15 -15.23
C SER A 66 9.80 16.16 -14.11
N GLY A 67 9.75 15.15 -13.24
CA GLY A 67 10.69 14.97 -12.13
C GLY A 67 11.79 13.94 -12.42
N PHE A 68 11.68 13.21 -13.52
CA PHE A 68 12.60 12.15 -13.89
C PHE A 68 13.57 12.62 -14.96
N ALA A 69 14.77 12.02 -14.95
CA ALA A 69 15.80 12.32 -15.94
C ALA A 69 16.48 11.03 -16.41
N SER A 70 17.13 11.06 -17.57
CA SER A 70 17.98 9.96 -18.07
C SER A 70 19.45 10.37 -18.22
N ASP A 71 19.77 11.65 -18.03
CA ASP A 71 21.15 12.12 -18.03
C ASP A 71 21.80 12.06 -16.64
N TYR A 72 23.06 11.61 -16.65
CA TYR A 72 23.91 11.48 -15.48
C TYR A 72 23.41 10.50 -14.41
N ARG A 73 24.33 9.91 -13.64
CA ARG A 73 24.03 9.02 -12.50
C ARG A 73 23.55 9.82 -11.27
N GLY A 74 22.64 10.77 -11.48
CA GLY A 74 22.04 11.61 -10.45
C GLY A 74 20.75 10.99 -9.87
N GLY A 75 20.15 11.68 -8.90
CA GLY A 75 18.90 11.23 -8.26
C GLY A 75 17.76 10.99 -9.26
N GLY A 76 17.65 11.84 -10.30
CA GLY A 76 16.68 11.75 -11.38
C GLY A 76 16.71 10.40 -12.11
N ALA A 77 17.87 10.04 -12.68
CA ALA A 77 18.07 8.78 -13.39
C ALA A 77 17.92 7.55 -12.50
N THR A 78 18.45 7.59 -11.26
CA THR A 78 18.31 6.47 -10.33
C THR A 78 16.85 6.24 -9.94
N ALA A 79 16.09 7.30 -9.66
CA ALA A 79 14.67 7.19 -9.33
C ALA A 79 13.85 6.72 -10.53
N PHE A 80 14.14 7.25 -11.72
CA PHE A 80 13.45 6.85 -12.94
C PHE A 80 13.67 5.38 -13.25
N SER A 81 14.94 4.94 -13.24
CA SER A 81 15.29 3.53 -13.39
C SER A 81 14.58 2.62 -12.38
N PHE A 82 14.45 3.06 -11.13
CA PHE A 82 13.75 2.30 -10.10
C PHE A 82 12.25 2.18 -10.41
N ILE A 83 11.60 3.28 -10.83
CA ILE A 83 10.18 3.26 -11.21
C ILE A 83 9.96 2.36 -12.42
N LEU A 84 10.77 2.44 -13.47
CA LEU A 84 10.64 1.58 -14.65
C LEU A 84 10.80 0.10 -14.30
N ALA A 85 11.80 -0.25 -13.50
CA ALA A 85 11.97 -1.62 -13.03
C ALA A 85 10.78 -2.09 -12.17
N LEU A 86 10.19 -1.22 -11.36
CA LEU A 86 9.00 -1.56 -10.58
C LEU A 86 7.77 -1.78 -11.46
N LEU A 87 7.53 -0.93 -12.46
CA LEU A 87 6.43 -1.08 -13.42
C LEU A 87 6.54 -2.39 -14.21
N ASP A 88 7.75 -2.70 -14.73
CA ASP A 88 8.05 -3.95 -15.43
C ASP A 88 7.77 -5.18 -14.54
N LYS A 89 8.24 -5.15 -13.28
CA LYS A 89 8.00 -6.24 -12.32
C LYS A 89 6.54 -6.42 -11.93
N LEU A 90 5.74 -5.36 -12.01
CA LEU A 90 4.30 -5.41 -11.77
C LEU A 90 3.51 -5.75 -13.05
N GLU A 91 4.21 -6.06 -14.15
CA GLU A 91 3.62 -6.39 -15.46
C GLU A 91 2.70 -5.28 -15.99
N ILE A 92 3.01 -4.02 -15.66
CA ILE A 92 2.28 -2.85 -16.18
C ILE A 92 2.82 -2.52 -17.57
N ASP A 93 1.93 -2.30 -18.54
CA ASP A 93 2.33 -1.93 -19.90
C ASP A 93 2.93 -0.51 -19.92
N VAL A 94 4.08 -0.37 -20.58
CA VAL A 94 4.86 0.87 -20.63
C VAL A 94 5.32 1.13 -22.06
N SER A 95 4.99 2.32 -22.56
CA SER A 95 5.46 2.83 -23.85
C SER A 95 6.10 4.20 -23.68
N GLU A 96 6.98 4.57 -24.60
CA GLU A 96 7.60 5.90 -24.61
C GLU A 96 7.18 6.69 -25.85
N ILE A 97 6.93 7.99 -25.66
CA ILE A 97 6.61 8.94 -26.71
C ILE A 97 7.47 10.18 -26.55
N SER A 98 8.08 10.63 -27.64
CA SER A 98 8.77 11.92 -27.68
C SER A 98 7.75 13.06 -27.78
N VAL A 99 7.86 14.05 -26.90
CA VAL A 99 6.99 15.23 -26.84
C VAL A 99 7.81 16.51 -26.98
N SER A 100 7.16 17.62 -27.34
CA SER A 100 7.83 18.92 -27.42
C SER A 100 8.05 19.55 -26.04
N GLU A 101 8.99 20.49 -25.95
CA GLU A 101 9.23 21.29 -24.75
C GLU A 101 7.97 22.05 -24.30
N ASP A 102 7.22 22.61 -25.26
CA ASP A 102 5.92 23.25 -24.99
C ASP A 102 4.91 22.30 -24.37
N PHE A 103 4.92 21.02 -24.76
CA PHE A 103 4.05 20.00 -24.20
C PHE A 103 4.40 19.73 -22.74
N LEU A 104 5.68 19.48 -22.45
CA LEU A 104 6.14 19.29 -21.07
C LEU A 104 5.86 20.52 -20.21
N SER A 105 6.10 21.72 -20.74
CA SER A 105 5.79 22.96 -20.03
C SER A 105 4.31 23.07 -19.65
N ARG A 106 3.39 22.64 -20.53
CA ARG A 106 1.96 22.56 -20.20
C ARG A 106 1.67 21.49 -19.15
N LEU A 107 2.28 20.32 -19.26
CA LEU A 107 2.14 19.24 -18.28
C LEU A 107 2.56 19.70 -16.88
N ASP A 108 3.71 20.36 -16.78
CA ASP A 108 4.25 20.87 -15.53
C ASP A 108 3.43 22.03 -14.96
N ALA A 109 2.84 22.85 -15.84
CA ALA A 109 1.85 23.86 -15.48
C ALA A 109 0.45 23.28 -15.19
N SER A 110 0.25 21.96 -15.30
CA SER A 110 -1.02 21.27 -15.06
C SER A 110 -2.13 21.74 -16.01
N ALA A 111 -1.77 21.93 -17.28
CA ALA A 111 -2.60 22.57 -18.30
C ALA A 111 -2.59 21.80 -19.64
N LEU A 112 -2.54 20.46 -19.61
CA LEU A 112 -2.75 19.67 -20.82
C LEU A 112 -4.17 19.87 -21.32
N THR A 113 -4.30 19.88 -22.64
CA THR A 113 -5.57 20.07 -23.35
C THR A 113 -6.14 18.72 -23.78
N LYS A 114 -7.44 18.66 -24.11
CA LYS A 114 -8.03 17.42 -24.68
C LYS A 114 -7.28 16.96 -25.93
N ASP A 115 -6.88 17.90 -26.79
CA ASP A 115 -6.06 17.62 -27.97
C ASP A 115 -4.71 16.98 -27.62
N ASP A 116 -4.11 17.37 -26.49
CA ASP A 116 -2.84 16.79 -26.03
C ASP A 116 -3.02 15.30 -25.66
N ILE A 117 -4.11 14.96 -24.98
CA ILE A 117 -4.45 13.58 -24.60
C ILE A 117 -4.80 12.74 -25.82
N GLU A 118 -5.68 13.24 -26.69
CA GLU A 118 -6.05 12.52 -27.91
C GLU A 118 -4.84 12.22 -28.80
N ARG A 119 -3.83 13.10 -28.82
CA ARG A 119 -2.59 12.87 -29.56
C ARG A 119 -1.77 11.73 -28.97
N ILE A 120 -1.74 11.60 -27.64
CA ILE A 120 -1.05 10.50 -26.97
C ILE A 120 -1.79 9.19 -27.24
N GLU A 121 -3.11 9.14 -27.07
CA GLU A 121 -3.89 7.92 -27.32
C GLU A 121 -3.81 7.46 -28.77
N LYS A 122 -3.79 8.41 -29.73
CA LYS A 122 -3.68 8.12 -31.17
C LYS A 122 -2.24 7.90 -31.63
N SER A 123 -1.25 8.22 -30.80
CA SER A 123 0.10 7.83 -31.13
C SER A 123 0.13 6.31 -31.09
N GLU A 124 0.18 5.70 -32.28
CA GLU A 124 0.75 4.36 -32.41
C GLU A 124 2.08 4.39 -31.65
N SER A 125 2.44 3.29 -30.99
CA SER A 125 3.73 3.06 -30.28
C SER A 125 4.92 3.20 -31.26
N ALA A 126 5.03 4.37 -31.86
CA ALA A 126 5.73 4.68 -33.08
C ALA A 126 7.12 5.06 -32.66
N GLN A 127 7.98 4.06 -32.79
CA GLN A 127 9.34 3.96 -32.24
C GLN A 127 9.32 3.65 -30.76
N ALA A 128 9.30 2.35 -30.46
CA ALA A 128 9.81 1.78 -29.23
C ALA A 128 11.26 2.26 -29.01
N VAL A 129 11.41 3.44 -28.43
CA VAL A 129 12.59 3.74 -27.63
C VAL A 129 12.57 2.68 -26.55
N ASN A 130 13.65 1.90 -26.50
CA ASN A 130 13.77 0.83 -25.53
C ASN A 130 13.98 1.49 -24.18
N TRP A 131 12.91 1.87 -23.50
CA TRP A 131 12.96 2.42 -22.14
C TRP A 131 13.75 1.52 -21.17
N GLY A 132 13.94 0.24 -21.54
CA GLY A 132 14.86 -0.69 -20.88
C GLY A 132 16.31 -0.18 -20.81
N ASP A 133 16.75 0.68 -21.73
CA ASP A 133 18.07 1.32 -21.70
C ASP A 133 18.23 2.31 -20.54
N TYR A 134 17.12 2.81 -19.99
CA TYR A 134 17.11 3.64 -18.77
C TYR A 134 17.22 2.82 -17.49
N VAL A 135 17.05 1.50 -17.56
CA VAL A 135 17.10 0.64 -16.38
C VAL A 135 18.56 0.31 -16.03
N LEU A 136 19.04 0.90 -14.95
CA LEU A 136 20.36 0.61 -14.38
C LEU A 136 20.48 -0.88 -14.04
N LYS A 137 21.67 -1.45 -14.25
CA LYS A 137 21.95 -2.87 -13.97
C LYS A 137 21.55 -3.31 -12.56
N GLU A 138 21.72 -2.45 -11.57
CA GLU A 138 21.33 -2.72 -10.17
C GLU A 138 19.82 -2.85 -9.94
N HIS A 139 19.01 -2.35 -10.88
CA HIS A 139 17.55 -2.46 -10.87
C HIS A 139 17.02 -3.55 -11.82
N LEU A 140 17.84 -4.15 -12.68
CA LEU A 140 17.40 -5.31 -13.49
C LEU A 140 17.08 -6.53 -12.61
N ASP A 141 17.93 -6.75 -11.60
CA ASP A 141 17.79 -7.82 -10.60
C ASP A 141 17.03 -7.32 -9.35
N LEU A 142 16.05 -6.44 -9.53
CA LEU A 142 15.25 -5.91 -8.43
C LEU A 142 14.53 -7.06 -7.71
N ASP A 143 15.12 -7.50 -6.61
CA ASP A 143 14.50 -8.44 -5.68
C ASP A 143 13.33 -7.71 -5.05
N LEU A 144 12.13 -7.93 -5.58
CA LEU A 144 10.91 -7.30 -5.09
C LEU A 144 10.73 -7.52 -3.59
N ASN A 145 11.05 -8.70 -3.07
CA ASN A 145 10.85 -8.98 -1.65
C ASN A 145 11.75 -8.12 -0.77
N LYS A 146 13.01 -7.93 -1.15
CA LYS A 146 13.94 -7.07 -0.40
C LYS A 146 13.70 -5.58 -0.68
N THR A 147 13.38 -5.24 -1.91
CA THR A 147 13.28 -3.86 -2.40
C THR A 147 11.97 -3.20 -1.99
N LEU A 148 10.83 -3.89 -2.11
CA LEU A 148 9.55 -3.37 -1.65
C LEU A 148 9.60 -3.07 -0.15
N ASN A 149 10.14 -4.01 0.65
CA ASN A 149 10.25 -3.84 2.10
C ASN A 149 11.19 -2.72 2.55
N GLN A 150 12.17 -2.32 1.71
CA GLN A 150 13.17 -1.30 2.06
C GLN A 150 12.90 0.06 1.42
N LYS A 151 12.36 0.08 0.20
CA LYS A 151 12.21 1.30 -0.62
C LYS A 151 10.76 1.80 -0.69
N ILE A 152 9.78 0.99 -0.31
CA ILE A 152 8.38 1.40 -0.28
C ILE A 152 7.91 1.46 1.18
N ALA A 153 7.41 2.62 1.59
CA ALA A 153 6.88 2.79 2.94
C ALA A 153 5.62 1.93 3.11
N PRO A 154 5.53 1.04 4.12
CA PRO A 154 4.35 0.22 4.33
C PRO A 154 3.16 1.10 4.77
N ILE A 155 1.96 0.75 4.30
CA ILE A 155 0.72 1.48 4.59
C ILE A 155 -0.22 0.56 5.37
N LEU A 156 -0.86 1.11 6.40
CA LEU A 156 -1.90 0.40 7.14
C LEU A 156 -3.21 0.40 6.32
N PRO A 157 -3.75 -0.78 5.93
CA PRO A 157 -4.95 -0.86 5.11
C PRO A 157 -6.21 -0.61 5.96
N LEU A 158 -6.58 0.66 6.14
CA LEU A 158 -7.70 1.06 7.02
C LEU A 158 -9.03 0.37 6.69
N GLY A 159 -9.28 0.05 5.41
CA GLY A 159 -10.49 -0.66 4.99
C GLY A 159 -10.61 -2.12 5.49
N LEU A 160 -9.53 -2.70 6.01
CA LEU A 160 -9.51 -4.05 6.60
C LEU A 160 -9.57 -4.03 8.13
N ILE A 161 -9.50 -2.86 8.75
CA ILE A 161 -9.40 -2.73 10.21
C ILE A 161 -10.77 -2.89 10.85
N GLU A 162 -10.84 -3.75 11.86
CA GLU A 162 -12.02 -4.01 12.65
C GLU A 162 -12.46 -2.73 13.39
N PRO A 163 -13.76 -2.37 13.40
CA PRO A 163 -14.25 -1.08 13.91
C PRO A 163 -13.78 -0.70 15.31
N ARG A 164 -13.62 -1.68 16.23
CA ARG A 164 -13.18 -1.46 17.61
C ARG A 164 -11.69 -1.14 17.73
N LEU A 165 -10.95 -1.14 16.62
CA LEU A 165 -9.55 -0.76 16.54
C LEU A 165 -9.31 0.56 15.77
N LEU A 166 -10.35 1.18 15.21
CA LEU A 166 -10.18 2.36 14.34
C LEU A 166 -9.57 3.57 15.05
N ASP A 167 -9.90 3.79 16.32
CA ASP A 167 -9.29 4.84 17.14
C ASP A 167 -7.78 4.62 17.31
N LEU A 168 -7.36 3.37 17.52
CA LEU A 168 -5.94 2.99 17.60
C LEU A 168 -5.24 3.10 16.25
N ALA A 169 -5.90 2.65 15.17
CA ALA A 169 -5.38 2.73 13.81
C ALA A 169 -5.14 4.18 13.36
N SER A 170 -6.02 5.11 13.76
CA SER A 170 -5.90 6.53 13.41
C SER A 170 -4.64 7.19 13.98
N LYS A 171 -4.18 6.74 15.15
CA LYS A 171 -2.98 7.24 15.86
C LYS A 171 -1.74 6.38 15.60
N PHE A 172 -1.88 5.34 14.79
CA PHE A 172 -0.84 4.32 14.62
C PHE A 172 0.48 4.89 14.11
N ARG A 173 0.44 5.87 13.20
CA ARG A 173 1.66 6.49 12.65
C ARG A 173 2.49 7.24 13.70
N GLU A 174 1.87 7.73 14.76
CA GLU A 174 2.51 8.55 15.79
C GLU A 174 3.15 7.68 16.88
N SER A 175 2.42 6.66 17.36
CA SER A 175 2.91 5.76 18.40
C SER A 175 2.54 4.28 18.16
N PRO A 176 3.08 3.62 17.11
CA PRO A 176 2.66 2.28 16.68
C PRO A 176 2.70 1.24 17.82
N ASN A 177 3.82 1.18 18.56
CA ASN A 177 4.01 0.25 19.67
C ASN A 177 2.97 0.44 20.77
N GLU A 178 2.62 1.68 21.09
CA GLU A 178 1.63 2.00 22.10
C GLU A 178 0.25 1.55 21.65
N GLN A 179 -0.13 1.85 20.39
CA GLN A 179 -1.43 1.46 19.84
C GLN A 179 -1.60 -0.07 19.81
N ILE A 180 -0.55 -0.82 19.44
CA ILE A 180 -0.55 -2.29 19.49
C ILE A 180 -0.76 -2.80 20.92
N PHE A 181 -0.02 -2.25 21.88
CA PHE A 181 -0.11 -2.65 23.27
C PHE A 181 -1.49 -2.37 23.88
N GLN A 182 -2.06 -1.20 23.57
CA GLN A 182 -3.43 -0.86 23.95
C GLN A 182 -4.46 -1.82 23.34
N GLY A 183 -4.28 -2.18 22.07
CA GLY A 183 -5.18 -3.11 21.40
C GLY A 183 -5.14 -4.54 21.97
N TYR A 184 -3.97 -5.05 22.39
CA TYR A 184 -3.90 -6.33 23.11
C TYR A 184 -4.64 -6.29 24.45
N LYS A 185 -4.48 -5.21 25.24
CA LYS A 185 -5.24 -5.03 26.49
C LYS A 185 -6.74 -5.02 26.20
N ARG A 186 -7.16 -4.26 25.20
CA ARG A 186 -8.56 -4.19 24.78
C ARG A 186 -9.12 -5.55 24.38
N LEU A 187 -8.34 -6.38 23.66
CA LEU A 187 -8.76 -7.73 23.31
C LEU A 187 -8.96 -8.61 24.55
N GLU A 188 -8.06 -8.54 25.53
CA GLU A 188 -8.23 -9.25 26.80
C GLU A 188 -9.50 -8.79 27.50
N ASP A 189 -9.74 -7.49 27.60
CA ASP A 189 -10.93 -6.91 28.24
C ASP A 189 -12.21 -7.42 27.57
N VAL A 190 -12.27 -7.37 26.23
CA VAL A 190 -13.41 -7.89 25.46
C VAL A 190 -13.67 -9.38 25.75
N VAL A 191 -12.63 -10.21 25.73
CA VAL A 191 -12.80 -11.65 26.00
C VAL A 191 -13.22 -11.91 27.44
N ARG A 192 -12.69 -11.16 28.42
CA ARG A 192 -13.11 -11.27 29.83
C ARG A 192 -14.56 -10.87 30.03
N GLU A 193 -14.98 -9.75 29.44
CA GLU A 193 -16.38 -9.29 29.49
C GLU A 193 -17.35 -10.31 28.89
N ARG A 194 -16.98 -10.96 27.79
CA ARG A 194 -17.82 -11.98 27.15
C ARG A 194 -17.89 -13.30 27.91
N THR A 195 -16.79 -13.72 28.52
CA THR A 195 -16.66 -15.07 29.12
C THR A 195 -16.85 -15.10 30.63
N GLY A 196 -16.70 -13.96 31.31
CA GLY A 196 -16.64 -13.89 32.77
C GLY A 196 -15.35 -14.48 33.39
N ILE A 197 -14.35 -14.83 32.58
CA ILE A 197 -13.09 -15.43 33.05
C ILE A 197 -12.16 -14.32 33.56
N GLU A 198 -11.61 -14.46 34.78
CA GLU A 198 -10.71 -13.47 35.41
C GLU A 198 -9.21 -13.70 35.13
N GLU A 199 -8.87 -14.60 34.21
CA GLU A 199 -7.48 -14.87 33.82
C GLU A 199 -6.89 -13.79 32.90
N HIS A 200 -5.57 -13.87 32.68
CA HIS A 200 -4.85 -12.97 31.79
C HIS A 200 -3.99 -13.72 30.76
N GLY A 201 -3.73 -13.05 29.65
CA GLY A 201 -2.86 -13.47 28.57
C GLY A 201 -3.20 -14.83 28.00
N SER A 202 -2.17 -15.66 27.76
CA SER A 202 -2.38 -16.98 27.14
C SER A 202 -3.34 -17.87 27.91
N LYS A 203 -3.40 -17.76 29.25
CA LYS A 203 -4.35 -18.53 30.07
C LYS A 203 -5.80 -18.14 29.80
N LEU A 204 -6.08 -16.84 29.65
CA LEU A 204 -7.40 -16.34 29.29
C LEU A 204 -7.85 -16.94 27.96
N PHE A 205 -7.01 -16.86 26.93
CA PHE A 205 -7.37 -17.38 25.60
C PHE A 205 -7.50 -18.91 25.56
N SER A 206 -6.64 -19.64 26.29
CA SER A 206 -6.77 -21.10 26.40
C SER A 206 -8.12 -21.51 27.00
N LYS A 207 -8.50 -20.93 28.14
CA LYS A 207 -9.80 -21.23 28.77
C LYS A 207 -10.99 -20.76 27.93
N SER A 208 -10.83 -19.64 27.21
CA SER A 208 -11.92 -19.06 26.42
C SER A 208 -12.20 -19.87 25.15
N PHE A 209 -11.18 -20.38 24.47
CA PHE A 209 -11.32 -20.94 23.11
C PHE A 209 -10.78 -22.36 22.91
N LEU A 210 -9.85 -22.85 23.74
CA LEU A 210 -9.07 -24.06 23.45
C LEU A 210 -9.45 -25.29 24.28
N GLU A 211 -9.78 -25.09 25.56
CA GLU A 211 -10.07 -26.18 26.49
C GLU A 211 -11.38 -26.91 26.15
N GLU A 212 -11.58 -28.14 26.66
CA GLU A 212 -12.78 -28.94 26.37
C GLU A 212 -14.07 -28.18 26.76
N ASP A 213 -14.02 -27.47 27.89
CA ASP A 213 -15.09 -26.62 28.42
C ASP A 213 -14.97 -25.14 27.97
N SER A 214 -14.32 -24.88 26.83
CA SER A 214 -14.17 -23.53 26.29
C SER A 214 -15.52 -22.82 26.11
N VAL A 215 -15.59 -21.58 26.59
CA VAL A 215 -16.83 -20.78 26.61
C VAL A 215 -17.19 -20.26 25.22
N LEU A 216 -16.18 -19.96 24.40
CA LEU A 216 -16.34 -19.42 23.04
C LEU A 216 -16.01 -20.49 21.99
N TYR A 217 -16.80 -20.50 20.92
CA TYR A 217 -16.59 -21.40 19.78
C TYR A 217 -17.04 -20.73 18.48
N TRP A 218 -16.57 -21.21 17.33
CA TRP A 218 -17.08 -20.76 16.03
C TRP A 218 -18.16 -21.71 15.52
N PRO A 219 -19.37 -21.26 15.16
CA PRO A 219 -20.35 -22.15 14.56
C PRO A 219 -19.86 -22.72 13.22
N ASP A 220 -20.38 -23.87 12.83
CA ASP A 220 -20.21 -24.47 11.48
C ASP A 220 -18.78 -24.86 11.06
N ILE A 221 -17.85 -24.99 12.01
CA ILE A 221 -16.49 -25.50 11.73
C ILE A 221 -16.18 -26.78 12.53
N ASN A 222 -15.27 -27.60 12.00
CA ASN A 222 -14.87 -28.85 12.64
C ASN A 222 -13.91 -28.62 13.82
N THR A 223 -13.76 -29.63 14.68
CA THR A 223 -12.92 -29.56 15.90
C THR A 223 -11.46 -29.23 15.62
N ALA A 224 -10.89 -29.66 14.49
CA ALA A 224 -9.51 -29.35 14.15
C ALA A 224 -9.34 -27.86 13.80
N GLU A 225 -10.29 -27.28 13.07
CA GLU A 225 -10.32 -25.86 12.76
C GLU A 225 -10.58 -25.00 14.00
N GLN A 226 -11.49 -25.42 14.89
CA GLN A 226 -11.69 -24.77 16.21
C GLN A 226 -10.37 -24.64 16.95
N LYS A 227 -9.65 -25.76 17.07
CA LYS A 227 -8.35 -25.83 17.74
C LYS A 227 -7.32 -24.93 17.06
N GLY A 228 -7.28 -24.94 15.73
CA GLY A 228 -6.39 -24.08 14.94
C GLY A 228 -6.64 -22.60 15.21
N ARG A 229 -7.90 -22.15 15.13
CA ARG A 229 -8.27 -20.75 15.43
C ARG A 229 -7.91 -20.37 16.87
N ALA A 230 -8.25 -21.22 17.85
CA ALA A 230 -7.91 -20.99 19.25
C ALA A 230 -6.39 -20.89 19.50
N GLN A 231 -5.60 -21.73 18.81
CA GLN A 231 -4.14 -21.69 18.90
C GLN A 231 -3.54 -20.40 18.33
N ILE A 232 -4.19 -19.73 17.38
CA ILE A 232 -3.73 -18.43 16.87
C ILE A 232 -3.77 -17.39 17.98
N PHE A 233 -4.83 -17.33 18.80
CA PHE A 233 -4.89 -16.39 19.94
C PHE A 233 -3.73 -16.59 20.91
N VAL A 234 -3.53 -17.84 21.35
CA VAL A 234 -2.46 -18.20 22.30
C VAL A 234 -1.09 -17.91 21.69
N GLY A 235 -0.87 -18.35 20.45
CA GLY A 235 0.41 -18.21 19.75
C GLY A 235 0.80 -16.76 19.50
N VAL A 236 -0.11 -15.95 18.96
CA VAL A 236 0.13 -14.52 18.72
C VAL A 236 0.43 -13.79 20.02
N TYR A 237 -0.37 -14.03 21.07
CA TYR A 237 -0.16 -13.36 22.34
C TYR A 237 1.18 -13.74 22.99
N MET A 238 1.56 -15.03 22.96
CA MET A 238 2.84 -15.48 23.48
C MET A 238 4.04 -14.99 22.67
N ALA A 239 3.91 -14.90 21.34
CA ALA A 239 4.98 -14.51 20.44
C ALA A 239 5.22 -12.99 20.43
N PHE A 240 4.17 -12.18 20.54
CA PHE A 240 4.25 -10.74 20.31
C PHE A 240 3.97 -9.89 21.56
N ARG A 241 2.85 -10.13 22.26
CA ARG A 241 2.51 -9.37 23.47
C ARG A 241 3.52 -9.62 24.59
N ASN A 242 3.77 -10.88 24.94
CA ASN A 242 4.60 -11.22 26.10
C ASN A 242 6.02 -10.61 26.01
N PRO A 243 6.75 -10.69 24.89
CA PRO A 243 8.05 -10.04 24.78
C PRO A 243 7.99 -8.52 24.97
N LYS A 244 6.95 -7.83 24.45
CA LYS A 244 6.79 -6.37 24.63
C LYS A 244 6.54 -5.97 26.08
N ALA A 245 5.93 -6.83 26.89
CA ALA A 245 5.75 -6.59 28.32
C ALA A 245 7.07 -6.72 29.12
N HIS A 246 8.09 -7.34 28.54
CA HIS A 246 9.34 -7.68 29.23
C HIS A 246 10.60 -7.04 28.64
N ARG A 247 10.57 -6.57 27.39
CA ARG A 247 11.73 -6.04 26.66
C ARG A 247 11.32 -4.90 25.72
N GLU A 248 12.14 -3.85 25.68
CA GLU A 248 12.04 -2.81 24.65
C GLU A 248 12.55 -3.38 23.31
N GLN A 249 11.69 -3.45 22.30
CA GLN A 249 12.05 -3.99 20.99
C GLN A 249 12.17 -2.88 19.95
N ARG A 250 13.31 -2.85 19.25
CA ARG A 250 13.48 -2.06 18.03
C ARG A 250 12.86 -2.82 16.87
N GLN A 251 11.58 -2.57 16.62
CA GLN A 251 10.85 -3.11 15.47
C GLN A 251 10.79 -2.05 14.36
N SER A 252 10.81 -2.50 13.10
CA SER A 252 10.53 -1.62 11.96
C SER A 252 9.04 -1.28 11.91
N LEU A 253 8.67 -0.22 11.18
CA LEU A 253 7.26 0.09 10.93
C LEU A 253 6.53 -1.06 10.23
N SER A 254 7.22 -1.80 9.36
CA SER A 254 6.66 -2.97 8.67
C SER A 254 6.31 -4.09 9.66
N ASP A 255 7.21 -4.38 10.62
CA ASP A 255 6.95 -5.37 11.67
C ASP A 255 5.75 -4.96 12.53
N GLN A 256 5.66 -3.66 12.86
CA GLN A 256 4.57 -3.11 13.67
C GLN A 256 3.23 -3.17 12.93
N ILE A 257 3.18 -2.82 11.64
CA ILE A 257 1.97 -2.95 10.83
C ILE A 257 1.55 -4.42 10.73
N SER A 258 2.50 -5.33 10.50
CA SER A 258 2.23 -6.77 10.43
C SER A 258 1.65 -7.29 11.75
N GLU A 259 2.21 -6.88 12.89
CA GLU A 259 1.70 -7.22 14.21
C GLU A 259 0.31 -6.62 14.47
N PHE A 260 0.06 -5.38 14.06
CA PHE A 260 -1.26 -4.76 14.18
C PHE A 260 -2.31 -5.48 13.33
N LEU A 261 -1.94 -5.98 12.15
CA LEU A 261 -2.83 -6.80 11.31
C LEU A 261 -3.10 -8.18 11.90
N LEU A 262 -2.14 -8.79 12.61
CA LEU A 262 -2.39 -10.01 13.38
C LEU A 262 -3.39 -9.75 14.52
N LEU A 263 -3.20 -8.66 15.26
CA LEU A 263 -4.13 -8.23 16.30
C LEU A 263 -5.52 -7.95 15.72
N ASN A 264 -5.60 -7.26 14.59
CA ASN A 264 -6.84 -7.05 13.84
C ASN A 264 -7.54 -8.37 13.51
N LYS A 265 -6.80 -9.38 13.06
CA LYS A 265 -7.38 -10.70 12.78
C LYS A 265 -7.89 -11.39 14.05
N LEU A 266 -7.26 -11.20 15.21
CA LEU A 266 -7.79 -11.71 16.48
C LEU A 266 -9.15 -11.08 16.83
N PHE A 267 -9.32 -9.77 16.63
CA PHE A 267 -10.62 -9.11 16.83
C PHE A 267 -11.69 -9.62 15.86
N GLN A 268 -11.34 -9.85 14.60
CA GLN A 268 -12.27 -10.44 13.63
C GLN A 268 -12.68 -11.86 14.03
N LEU A 269 -11.72 -12.73 14.38
CA LEU A 269 -12.00 -14.08 14.84
C LEU A 269 -12.82 -14.07 16.13
N GLU A 270 -12.53 -13.18 17.06
CA GLU A 270 -13.30 -13.04 18.29
C GLU A 270 -14.75 -12.65 17.99
N ALA A 271 -14.99 -11.70 17.09
CA ALA A 271 -16.34 -11.30 16.67
C ALA A 271 -17.13 -12.43 15.98
N GLU A 272 -16.44 -13.31 15.25
CA GLU A 272 -17.03 -14.49 14.60
C GLU A 272 -17.39 -15.62 15.59
N SER A 273 -16.93 -15.55 16.84
CA SER A 273 -17.21 -16.59 17.83
C SER A 273 -18.52 -16.36 18.58
N ASP A 274 -19.19 -17.45 18.96
CA ASP A 274 -20.40 -17.48 19.78
C ASP A 274 -20.12 -18.03 21.17
N LEU A 275 -21.00 -17.68 22.11
CA LEU A 275 -21.04 -18.30 23.43
C LEU A 275 -21.62 -19.70 23.31
N ARG A 276 -20.93 -20.71 23.84
CA ARG A 276 -21.56 -22.02 24.07
C ARG A 276 -22.72 -21.80 25.03
N LYS A 277 -23.94 -22.07 24.57
CA LYS A 277 -25.08 -22.17 25.46
C LYS A 277 -24.80 -23.36 26.37
N ASN A 278 -24.68 -23.12 27.68
CA ASN A 278 -24.73 -24.20 28.64
C ASN A 278 -26.07 -24.92 28.42
N ASN A 279 -26.02 -26.23 28.18
CA ASN A 279 -27.22 -27.05 28.26
C ASN A 279 -27.64 -27.04 29.73
N ASP A 280 -28.60 -26.17 30.07
CA ASP A 280 -29.40 -26.33 31.29
C ASP A 280 -30.25 -27.62 31.21
#